data_AF-L8Y8L1-F1
#
_entry.id   AF-L8Y8L1-F1
#
_cell.length_a   1.000
_cell.length_b   1.000
_cell.length_c   1.000
_cell.angle_alpha   90.00
_cell.angle_beta   90.00
_cell.angle_gamma   90.00
#
_symmetry.space_group_name_H-M   'P 1'
#
loop_
_entity.id
_entity.type
_entity.pdbx_description
1 polymer ?
#
loop_
_entity_poly.entity_id
_entity_poly.type
_entity_poly.pdbx_seq_one_letter_code
_entity_poly.pdbx_strand_id
1 'polypeptide(L)'
;KVPQCVWRINVDVPEEANQNLSFSATERWWEQIDLTKLIISNNKLQSLTDDLRLLPALTVLDIHDNLLTSLPSAIRELENLQKLNVRTLLPNGNPFRVPRAAILMKGTAAILEYLRDRIPT
;
A
#
# COMPACT_ATOMS: atom_id res chain seq x y z
N LYS A 1 11.70 27.80 45.08
CA LYS A 1 10.74 27.09 45.95
C LYS A 1 10.08 26.00 45.12
N VAL A 2 9.90 24.80 45.65
CA VAL A 2 9.28 23.69 44.90
C VAL A 2 7.80 24.02 44.65
N PRO A 3 7.27 23.89 43.43
CA PRO A 3 5.86 24.11 43.12
C PRO A 3 4.94 23.20 43.95
N GLN A 4 3.79 23.73 44.40
CA GLN A 4 2.86 22.97 45.26
C GLN A 4 2.30 21.70 44.59
N CYS A 5 2.21 21.68 43.26
CA CYS A 5 1.72 20.54 42.49
C CYS A 5 2.60 19.28 42.62
N VAL A 6 3.89 19.42 42.90
CA VAL A 6 4.81 18.27 43.07
C VAL A 6 4.38 17.37 44.24
N TRP A 7 3.76 17.94 45.28
CA TRP A 7 3.34 17.19 46.46
C TRP A 7 2.02 16.42 46.27
N ARG A 8 1.28 16.69 45.18
CA ARG A 8 -0.03 16.08 44.91
C ARG A 8 -0.04 15.15 43.69
N ILE A 9 1.14 14.86 43.12
CA ILE A 9 1.27 14.05 41.89
C ILE A 9 0.67 12.63 42.00
N ASN A 10 0.53 12.10 43.21
CA ASN A 10 -0.08 10.78 43.48
C ASN A 10 -1.52 10.86 44.00
N VAL A 11 -2.08 12.07 44.16
CA VAL A 11 -3.41 12.32 44.75
C VAL A 11 -4.36 12.89 43.71
N ASP A 12 -3.87 13.77 42.84
CA ASP A 12 -4.66 14.35 41.76
C ASP A 12 -4.63 13.38 40.58
N VAL A 13 -5.76 12.69 40.36
CA VAL A 13 -5.98 11.97 39.10
C VAL A 13 -5.86 13.01 37.97
N PRO A 14 -4.91 12.86 37.03
CA PRO A 14 -4.72 13.85 35.97
C PRO A 14 -6.03 14.02 35.18
N GLU A 15 -6.35 15.24 34.74
CA GLU A 15 -7.54 15.46 33.90
C GLU A 15 -7.52 14.56 32.64
N GLU A 16 -6.33 14.17 32.17
CA GLU A 16 -6.13 13.22 31.08
C GLU A 16 -6.70 11.82 31.39
N ALA A 17 -6.77 11.41 32.65
CA ALA A 17 -7.36 10.13 33.05
C ALA A 17 -8.90 10.15 33.07
N ASN A 18 -9.52 11.34 33.03
CA ASN A 18 -10.96 11.49 32.80
C ASN A 18 -11.32 11.46 31.30
N GLN A 19 -10.32 11.51 30.42
CA GLN A 19 -10.56 11.27 29.01
C GLN A 19 -10.62 9.76 28.80
N ASN A 20 -11.79 9.29 28.40
CA ASN A 20 -11.95 7.95 27.86
C ASN A 20 -11.09 7.92 26.60
N LEU A 21 -9.86 7.42 26.70
CA LEU A 21 -8.93 7.20 25.58
C LEU A 21 -9.52 6.11 24.70
N SER A 22 -10.63 6.42 24.02
CA SER A 22 -11.12 5.66 22.90
C SER A 22 -10.13 5.92 21.78
N PHE A 23 -9.02 5.18 21.81
CA PHE A 23 -8.06 5.19 20.72
C PHE A 23 -8.82 4.84 19.45
N SER A 24 -8.84 5.76 18.49
CA SER A 24 -9.41 5.50 17.16
C SER A 24 -8.72 4.26 16.60
N ALA A 25 -9.39 3.49 15.74
CA ALA A 25 -8.75 2.35 15.07
C ALA A 25 -7.44 2.76 14.36
N THR A 26 -7.34 4.01 13.93
CA THR A 26 -6.14 4.62 13.31
C THR A 26 -4.97 4.82 14.30
N GLU A 27 -5.21 4.83 15.61
CA GLU A 27 -4.18 5.05 16.63
C GLU A 27 -3.56 3.75 17.14
N ARG A 28 -4.16 2.58 16.82
CA ARG A 28 -3.69 1.25 17.24
C ARG A 28 -2.69 0.64 16.25
N TRP A 29 -1.67 1.40 15.87
CA TRP A 29 -0.65 0.93 14.93
C TRP A 29 0.10 -0.32 15.42
N TRP A 30 0.10 -0.57 16.73
CA TRP A 30 0.66 -1.78 17.35
C TRP A 30 -0.17 -3.06 17.15
N GLU A 31 -1.42 -2.96 16.69
CA GLU A 31 -2.28 -4.11 16.31
C GLU A 31 -2.32 -4.32 14.79
N GLN A 32 -1.62 -3.48 14.01
CA GLN A 32 -1.70 -3.52 12.57
C GLN A 32 -0.98 -4.76 12.01
N ILE A 33 -1.69 -5.52 11.18
CA ILE A 33 -1.14 -6.64 10.41
C ILE A 33 -0.74 -6.10 9.04
N ASP A 34 0.43 -6.50 8.54
CA ASP A 34 0.87 -6.09 7.23
C ASP A 34 -0.11 -6.56 6.13
N LEU A 35 -0.38 -5.66 5.17
CA LEU A 35 -1.28 -5.98 4.07
C LEU A 35 -0.62 -6.98 3.12
N THR A 36 -1.20 -8.18 3.02
CA THR A 36 -0.68 -9.26 2.16
C THR A 36 -1.36 -9.36 0.81
N LYS A 37 -2.59 -8.84 0.66
CA LYS A 37 -3.38 -8.88 -0.57
C LYS A 37 -4.09 -7.57 -0.79
N LEU A 38 -3.88 -6.94 -1.94
CA LEU A 38 -4.56 -5.72 -2.37
C LEU A 38 -5.28 -6.00 -3.69
N ILE A 39 -6.60 -5.94 -3.65
CA ILE A 39 -7.48 -6.17 -4.80
C ILE A 39 -8.28 -4.90 -5.03
N ILE A 40 -7.93 -4.17 -6.08
CA ILE A 40 -8.54 -2.90 -6.48
C ILE A 40 -8.88 -2.91 -7.97
N SER A 41 -9.10 -4.10 -8.53
CA SER A 41 -9.52 -4.31 -9.90
C SER A 41 -10.91 -3.72 -10.20
N ASN A 42 -11.21 -3.54 -11.49
CA ASN A 42 -12.52 -3.05 -11.96
C ASN A 42 -12.91 -1.67 -11.38
N ASN A 43 -11.91 -0.80 -11.23
CA ASN A 43 -12.09 0.57 -10.77
C ASN A 43 -11.71 1.55 -11.88
N LYS A 44 -11.67 2.85 -11.56
CA LYS A 44 -11.29 3.92 -12.50
C LYS A 44 -9.94 4.55 -12.13
N LEU A 45 -9.04 3.76 -11.55
CA LEU A 45 -7.72 4.25 -11.11
C LEU A 45 -6.90 4.63 -12.34
N GLN A 46 -6.42 5.88 -12.38
CA GLN A 46 -5.61 6.40 -13.49
C GLN A 46 -4.12 6.24 -13.24
N SER A 47 -3.72 6.17 -11.96
CA SER A 47 -2.35 5.97 -11.52
C SER A 47 -2.32 5.24 -10.18
N LEU A 48 -1.15 4.69 -9.86
CA LEU A 48 -0.78 4.20 -8.54
C LEU A 48 0.50 4.93 -8.15
N THR A 49 0.61 5.34 -6.89
CA THR A 49 1.79 6.05 -6.39
C THR A 49 2.91 5.07 -6.04
N ASP A 50 4.14 5.58 -5.92
CA ASP A 50 5.28 4.79 -5.46
C ASP A 50 5.19 4.45 -3.95
N ASP A 51 4.15 4.89 -3.24
CA ASP A 51 3.90 4.51 -1.85
C ASP A 51 3.53 3.03 -1.70
N LEU A 52 3.26 2.33 -2.81
CA LEU A 52 3.20 0.87 -2.84
C LEU A 52 4.42 0.22 -2.18
N ARG A 53 5.61 0.85 -2.22
CA ARG A 53 6.82 0.35 -1.54
C ARG A 53 6.67 0.22 -0.02
N LEU A 54 5.69 0.91 0.58
CA LEU A 54 5.38 0.85 2.00
C LEU A 54 4.57 -0.40 2.39
N LEU A 55 4.30 -1.30 1.43
CA LEU A 55 3.59 -2.56 1.65
C LEU A 55 4.52 -3.77 1.43
N PRO A 56 5.59 -3.94 2.23
CA PRO A 56 6.64 -4.94 1.97
C PRO A 56 6.14 -6.39 2.07
N ALA A 57 5.05 -6.64 2.80
CA ALA A 57 4.45 -7.97 2.92
C ALA A 57 3.46 -8.32 1.79
N LEU A 58 3.27 -7.44 0.80
CA LEU A 58 2.28 -7.66 -0.23
C LEU A 58 2.66 -8.84 -1.14
N THR A 59 1.79 -9.86 -1.17
CA THR A 59 1.97 -11.09 -1.97
C THR A 59 1.07 -11.12 -3.20
N VAL A 60 -0.06 -10.41 -3.16
CA VAL A 60 -1.02 -10.33 -4.27
C VAL A 60 -1.40 -8.87 -4.51
N LEU A 61 -1.20 -8.41 -5.75
CA LEU A 61 -1.68 -7.13 -6.25
C LEU A 61 -2.57 -7.39 -7.47
N ASP A 62 -3.85 -7.09 -7.35
CA ASP A 62 -4.80 -7.16 -8.46
C ASP A 62 -5.33 -5.77 -8.80
N ILE A 63 -4.92 -5.28 -9.97
CA ILE A 63 -5.21 -3.94 -10.50
C ILE A 63 -5.78 -4.03 -11.93
N HIS A 64 -6.31 -5.20 -12.32
CA HIS A 64 -6.89 -5.43 -13.65
C HIS A 64 -8.11 -4.53 -13.89
N ASP A 65 -8.41 -4.25 -15.16
CA ASP A 65 -9.54 -3.39 -15.57
C ASP A 65 -9.64 -2.06 -14.81
N ASN A 66 -8.55 -1.29 -14.81
CA ASN A 66 -8.51 0.11 -14.39
C ASN A 66 -8.19 1.04 -15.59
N LEU A 67 -7.79 2.27 -15.34
CA LEU A 67 -7.35 3.23 -16.37
C LEU A 67 -5.84 3.52 -16.26
N LEU A 68 -5.06 2.55 -15.78
CA LEU A 68 -3.62 2.70 -15.57
C LEU A 68 -2.88 2.75 -16.91
N THR A 69 -2.12 3.81 -17.12
CA THR A 69 -1.30 4.00 -18.33
C THR A 69 0.11 3.43 -18.19
N SER A 70 0.59 3.30 -16.96
CA SER A 70 1.89 2.75 -16.57
C SER A 70 1.80 2.07 -15.21
N LEU A 71 2.82 1.25 -14.90
CA LEU A 71 3.03 0.68 -13.58
C LEU A 71 4.04 1.54 -12.81
N PRO A 72 3.82 1.82 -11.51
CA PRO A 72 4.81 2.53 -10.69
C PRO A 72 6.08 1.69 -10.51
N SER A 73 7.21 2.37 -10.37
CA SER A 73 8.51 1.71 -10.21
C SER A 73 8.57 0.91 -8.92
N ALA A 74 7.86 1.36 -7.88
CA ALA A 74 7.75 0.71 -6.57
C ALA A 74 7.30 -0.76 -6.63
N ILE A 75 6.62 -1.22 -7.69
CA ILE A 75 6.25 -2.64 -7.82
C ILE A 75 7.50 -3.55 -7.84
N ARG A 76 8.66 -3.05 -8.30
CA ARG A 76 9.92 -3.80 -8.30
C ARG A 76 10.46 -4.06 -6.89
N GLU A 77 10.12 -3.20 -5.93
CA GLU A 77 10.58 -3.23 -4.54
C GLU A 77 9.71 -4.15 -3.66
N LEU A 78 8.60 -4.67 -4.20
CA LEU A 78 7.74 -5.63 -3.52
C LEU A 78 8.35 -7.04 -3.58
N GLU A 79 9.34 -7.31 -2.73
CA GLU A 79 10.11 -8.57 -2.72
C GLU A 79 9.23 -9.82 -2.52
N ASN A 80 8.14 -9.68 -1.76
CA ASN A 80 7.20 -10.76 -1.47
C ASN A 80 6.09 -10.94 -2.52
N LEU A 81 6.06 -10.11 -3.58
CA LEU A 81 4.97 -10.13 -4.55
C LEU A 81 5.03 -11.38 -5.43
N GLN A 82 4.06 -12.26 -5.25
CA GLN A 82 3.94 -13.53 -5.98
C GLN A 82 2.96 -13.45 -7.14
N LYS A 83 1.95 -12.58 -7.03
CA LYS A 83 0.90 -12.44 -8.04
C LYS A 83 0.63 -10.97 -8.34
N LEU A 84 0.85 -10.60 -9.59
CA LEU A 84 0.49 -9.30 -10.16
C LEU A 84 -0.48 -9.51 -11.32
N ASN A 85 -1.70 -9.00 -11.17
CA ASN A 85 -2.71 -9.02 -12.22
C ASN A 85 -2.97 -7.59 -12.71
N VAL A 86 -2.64 -7.37 -13.98
CA VAL A 86 -2.73 -6.07 -14.68
C VAL A 86 -3.51 -6.21 -15.99
N ARG A 87 -4.14 -7.36 -16.22
CA ARG A 87 -4.74 -7.67 -17.51
C ARG A 87 -5.89 -6.72 -17.82
N THR A 88 -6.07 -6.44 -19.10
CA THR A 88 -7.26 -5.76 -19.60
C THR A 88 -8.20 -6.81 -20.16
N LEU A 89 -9.36 -6.98 -19.52
CA LEU A 89 -10.43 -7.88 -19.95
C LEU A 89 -11.61 -7.10 -20.53
N LEU A 90 -11.76 -5.82 -20.15
CA LEU A 90 -12.82 -4.93 -20.63
C LEU A 90 -12.32 -3.95 -21.71
N PRO A 91 -13.20 -3.45 -22.59
CA PRO A 91 -12.85 -2.44 -23.59
C PRO A 91 -12.25 -1.15 -22.99
N ASN A 92 -12.64 -0.83 -21.76
CA ASN A 92 -12.17 0.33 -20.99
C ASN A 92 -11.22 -0.06 -19.84
N GLY A 93 -10.55 -1.22 -19.93
CA GLY A 93 -9.54 -1.60 -18.94
C GLY A 93 -8.20 -0.89 -19.17
N ASN A 94 -7.13 -1.36 -18.52
CA ASN A 94 -5.89 -0.60 -18.42
C ASN A 94 -5.29 -0.27 -19.80
N PRO A 95 -5.15 1.00 -20.17
CA PRO A 95 -4.57 1.42 -21.45
C PRO A 95 -3.03 1.44 -21.40
N PHE A 96 -2.41 0.36 -20.94
CA PHE A 96 -0.95 0.27 -20.85
C PHE A 96 -0.30 0.46 -22.21
N ARG A 97 0.53 1.50 -22.33
CA ARG A 97 1.42 1.68 -23.48
C ARG A 97 2.73 0.92 -23.28
N VAL A 98 3.20 0.94 -22.04
CA VAL A 98 4.45 0.34 -21.58
C VAL A 98 4.19 -0.17 -20.16
N PRO A 99 4.39 -1.47 -19.85
CA PRO A 99 4.90 -2.54 -20.71
C PRO A 99 3.92 -2.91 -21.84
N ARG A 100 4.42 -3.42 -22.97
CA ARG A 100 3.57 -3.86 -24.09
C ARG A 100 2.73 -5.06 -23.69
N ALA A 101 1.54 -5.22 -24.29
CA ALA A 101 0.63 -6.33 -24.04
C ALA A 101 1.30 -7.72 -24.11
N ALA A 102 2.26 -7.93 -25.00
CA ALA A 102 3.01 -9.19 -25.10
C ALA A 102 3.77 -9.56 -23.81
N ILE A 103 4.25 -8.58 -23.04
CA ILE A 103 4.92 -8.79 -21.75
C ILE A 103 3.87 -9.07 -20.69
N LEU A 104 2.78 -8.30 -20.68
CA LEU A 104 1.67 -8.47 -19.73
C LEU A 104 1.03 -9.86 -19.84
N MET A 105 0.93 -10.42 -21.03
CA MET A 105 0.37 -11.76 -21.27
C MET A 105 1.27 -12.91 -20.82
N LYS A 106 2.57 -12.70 -20.63
CA LYS A 106 3.50 -13.73 -20.15
C LYS A 106 3.35 -14.05 -18.66
N GLY A 107 2.57 -13.24 -17.93
CA GLY A 107 2.28 -13.42 -16.52
C GLY A 107 3.22 -12.66 -15.60
N THR A 108 3.01 -12.84 -14.30
CA THR A 108 3.63 -12.03 -13.24
C THR A 108 5.16 -12.02 -13.31
N ALA A 109 5.81 -13.17 -13.49
CA ALA A 109 7.28 -13.25 -13.52
C ALA A 109 7.90 -12.36 -14.60
N ALA A 110 7.36 -12.40 -15.82
CA ALA A 110 7.85 -11.59 -16.94
C ALA A 110 7.61 -10.09 -16.73
N ILE A 111 6.52 -9.72 -16.05
CA ILE A 111 6.24 -8.32 -15.72
C ILE A 111 7.25 -7.81 -14.67
N LEU A 112 7.53 -8.61 -13.63
CA LEU A 112 8.50 -8.25 -12.59
C LEU A 112 9.93 -8.17 -13.16
N GLU A 113 10.31 -9.11 -14.02
CA GLU A 113 11.57 -9.09 -14.76
C GLU A 113 11.69 -7.82 -15.60
N TYR A 114 10.64 -7.47 -16.36
CA TYR A 114 10.60 -6.23 -17.13
C TYR A 114 10.79 -4.98 -16.27
N LEU A 115 10.15 -4.90 -15.10
CA LEU A 115 10.26 -3.77 -14.19
C LEU A 115 11.66 -3.63 -13.58
N ARG A 116 12.34 -4.76 -13.34
CA ARG A 116 13.72 -4.78 -12.82
C ARG A 116 14.74 -4.35 -13.88
N ASP A 117 14.54 -4.73 -15.14
CA ASP A 117 15.50 -4.47 -16.23
C ASP A 117 15.41 -3.05 -16.82
N ARG A 118 14.22 -2.43 -16.85
CA ARG A 118 13.97 -1.22 -17.66
C ARG A 118 13.85 0.10 -16.90
N ILE A 119 13.87 0.09 -15.58
CA ILE A 119 13.79 1.32 -14.76
C ILE A 119 15.12 1.45 -14.00
N PRO A 120 16.06 2.32 -14.45
CA PRO A 120 17.32 2.55 -13.75
C PRO A 120 17.05 3.11 -12.34
N THR A 121 17.96 2.80 -11.41
CA THR A 121 18.07 3.47 -10.09
C THR A 121 18.14 4.98 -10.21
#